data_AF-A0A2V9BA22-F1
#
_entry.id   AF-A0A2V9BA22-F1
#
_cell.length_a   1.000
_cell.length_b   1.000
_cell.length_c   1.000
_cell.angle_alpha   90.00
_cell.angle_beta   90.00
_cell.angle_gamma   90.00
#
_symmetry.space_group_name_H-M   'P 1'
#
loop_
_entity.id
_entity.type
_entity.pdbx_description
1 polymer ?
#
loop_
_entity_poly.entity_id
_entity_poly.type
_entity_poly.pdbx_seq_one_letter_code
_entity_poly.pdbx_strand_id
1 'polypeptide(L)' 'ASEKEVFEIFDKYNLRMLTIIDEDKRPIGAITVDDVVSRLLK' A
#
# COMPACT_ATOMS: atom_id res chain seq x y z
N ALA A 1 11.29 -0.84 -3.09
CA ALA A 1 10.18 -0.24 -3.85
C ALA A 1 10.25 1.26 -3.67
N SER A 2 10.28 2.03 -4.76
CA SER A 2 10.18 3.49 -4.66
C SER A 2 8.73 3.87 -4.33
N GLU A 3 8.49 4.96 -3.59
CA GLU A 3 7.11 5.41 -3.25
C GLU A 3 6.22 5.56 -4.49
N LYS A 4 6.81 5.92 -5.64
CA LYS A 4 6.13 6.04 -6.93
C LYS A 4 5.56 4.71 -7.44
N GLU A 5 6.28 3.61 -7.23
CA GLU A 5 5.89 2.26 -7.64
C GLU A 5 4.67 1.77 -6.86
N VAL A 6 4.55 2.17 -5.60
CA VAL A 6 3.37 1.89 -4.77
C VAL A 6 2.16 2.65 -5.33
N PHE A 7 2.31 3.91 -5.71
CA PHE A 7 1.22 4.69 -6.32
C PHE A 7 0.68 4.08 -7.61
N GLU A 8 1.57 3.66 -8.51
CA GLU A 8 1.17 3.07 -9.78
C GLU A 8 0.36 1.78 -9.57
N ILE A 9 0.66 1.01 -8.51
CA ILE A 9 -0.11 -0.19 -8.14
C ILE A 9 -1.49 0.19 -7.58
N PHE A 10 -1.56 1.17 -6.67
CA PHE A 10 -2.83 1.60 -6.08
C PHE A 10 -3.79 2.18 -7.12
N ASP A 11 -3.29 3.02 -8.03
CA ASP A 11 -4.06 3.66 -9.09
C ASP A 11 -4.51 2.65 -10.16
N LYS A 12 -3.58 1.81 -10.65
CA LYS A 12 -3.88 0.82 -11.71
C LYS A 12 -4.94 -0.20 -11.32
N TYR A 13 -5.02 -0.56 -10.04
CA TYR A 13 -5.93 -1.61 -9.57
C TYR A 13 -7.11 -1.07 -8.74
N ASN A 14 -7.27 0.25 -8.59
CA ASN A 14 -8.30 0.87 -7.75
C ASN A 14 -8.36 0.26 -6.33
N LEU A 15 -7.19 -0.06 -5.76
CA LEU A 15 -7.11 -0.78 -4.49
C LEU A 15 -7.36 0.19 -3.33
N ARG A 16 -8.37 -0.09 -2.51
CA ARG A 16 -8.61 0.69 -1.29
C ARG A 16 -7.66 0.30 -0.14
N MET A 17 -7.12 -0.91 -0.19
CA MET A 17 -6.33 -1.50 0.89
C MET A 17 -5.42 -2.59 0.35
N LEU A 18 -4.17 -2.62 0.84
CA LEU A 18 -3.25 -3.73 0.66
C LEU A 18 -3.00 -4.43 2.00
N THR A 19 -3.12 -5.75 2.02
CA THR A 19 -2.74 -6.55 3.19
C THR A 19 -1.28 -6.92 3.07
N ILE A 20 -0.51 -6.61 4.12
CA ILE A 20 0.90 -7.02 4.23
C ILE A 20 0.91 -8.43 4.80
N ILE A 21 1.51 -9.36 4.06
CA ILE A 21 1.69 -10.75 4.46
C ILE A 21 3.17 -11.05 4.68
N ASP A 22 3.47 -11.92 5.65
CA ASP A 22 4.82 -12.46 5.85
C ASP A 22 5.12 -13.62 4.87
N GLU A 23 6.33 -14.18 4.94
CA GLU A 23 6.78 -15.28 4.07
C GLU A 23 5.94 -16.56 4.24
N ASP A 24 5.32 -16.75 5.42
CA ASP A 24 4.41 -17.85 5.73
C ASP A 24 2.95 -17.56 5.32
N LYS A 25 2.71 -16.48 4.55
CA LYS A 25 1.38 -15.99 4.13
C LYS A 25 0.47 -15.60 5.29
N ARG A 26 1.01 -15.22 6.44
CA ARG A 26 0.21 -14.70 7.56
C ARG A 26 0.07 -13.19 7.43
N PRO A 27 -1.14 -12.62 7.64
CA PRO A 27 -1.34 -11.19 7.61
C PRO A 27 -0.69 -10.53 8.83
N ILE A 28 0.25 -9.62 8.59
CA ILE A 28 0.98 -8.89 9.64
C ILE A 28 0.55 -7.42 9.75
N GLY A 29 -0.28 -6.95 8.82
CA GLY A 29 -0.83 -5.60 8.85
C GLY A 29 -1.61 -5.27 7.58
N ALA A 30 -2.19 -4.08 7.55
CA ALA A 30 -2.83 -3.53 6.37
C ALA A 30 -2.36 -2.09 6.18
N ILE A 31 -2.17 -1.69 4.92
CA ILE A 31 -1.91 -0.30 4.54
C ILE A 31 -3.05 0.16 3.64
N THR A 32 -3.61 1.33 3.96
CA THR A 32 -4.67 1.95 3.17
C THR A 32 -4.10 3.03 2.27
N VAL A 33 -4.86 3.41 1.24
CA VAL A 33 -4.46 4.52 0.36
C VAL A 33 -4.35 5.85 1.11
N ASP A 34 -5.15 6.05 2.16
CA ASP A 34 -5.13 7.26 2.99
C ASP A 34 -3.81 7.40 3.78
N ASP A 35 -3.23 6.29 4.24
CA ASP A 35 -1.91 6.25 4.90
C ASP A 35 -0.78 6.66 3.95
N VAL A 36 -0.93 6.34 2.67
CA VAL A 36 0.05 6.63 1.63
C VAL A 36 -0.06 8.09 1.16
N VAL A 37 -1.28 8.60 0.94
CA VAL A 37 -1.53 9.99 0.55
C VAL A 37 -1.11 10.97 1.65
N SER A 38 -1.36 10.63 2.92
CA SER A 38 -0.96 11.48 4.05
C SER A 38 0.55 11.62 4.23
N ARG A 39 1.35 10.67 3.73
CA ARG A 39 2.82 10.75 3.75
C ARG A 39 3.43 11.63 2.66
N LEU A 40 2.77 11.77 1.50
CA LEU A 40 3.25 12.60 0.38
C LEU A 40 2.98 14.09 0.53
N LEU A 41 2.03 14.46 1.38
CA LEU A 41 1.65 15.85 1.62
C LEU A 41 2.48 16.52 2.73
N LYS A 42 3.55 15.86 3.21
CA LYS A 42 4.54 16.40 4.16
C LYS A 42 5.89 16.58 3.49
#